data_AF-A0A8J2B4C7-F1
#
_entry.id   AF-A0A8J2B4C7-F1
#
_cell.length_a   1.000
_cell.length_b   1.000
_cell.length_c   1.000
_cell.angle_alpha   90.00
_cell.angle_beta   90.00
_cell.angle_gamma   90.00
#
_symmetry.space_group_name_H-M   'P 1'
#
loop_
_entity.id
_entity.type
_entity.pdbx_description
1 polymer ?
#
loop_
_entity_poly.entity_id
_entity_poly.type
_entity_poly.pdbx_seq_one_letter_code
_entity_poly.pdbx_strand_id
1 'polypeptide(L)'
;MQWLIAPLAVYLVVTKWAMIKAYLPAKVTAPIDRMTASPQSFVVQCHSFALLSAIVYVIPFDLLGFQIQAYFYSAAMWCSLAASCITIVSNYGSPPVREGWEKCKVYLGTVVPATEFHWLFYATIFITFPPCLPVLAIPARRSLWAILKFAGKNMQAVPQLAQLKPQYDQLMAKEAEVMLYSAVAEVALGFYLILMLIFPETRSIMIVFVYWTFLRMRYQNPKSQKQQQAAWELVGQRVEPVLEKVPPLRKAVDYAKVYFQKPV
;
A
#
# COMPACT_ATOMS: atom_id res chain seq x y z
N MET A 1 5.54 -23.71 9.92
CA MET A 1 6.12 -22.88 11.01
C MET A 1 6.14 -21.37 10.74
N GLN A 2 5.65 -20.86 9.60
CA GLN A 2 5.72 -19.42 9.26
C GLN A 2 4.64 -18.56 9.95
N TRP A 3 3.54 -19.16 10.44
CA TRP A 3 2.42 -18.46 11.09
C TRP A 3 2.70 -17.98 12.53
N LEU A 4 3.73 -18.51 13.19
CA LEU A 4 4.16 -18.08 14.52
C LEU A 4 5.16 -16.93 14.47
N ILE A 5 5.83 -16.71 13.33
CA ILE A 5 6.88 -15.69 13.20
C ILE A 5 6.28 -14.28 13.23
N ALA A 6 5.07 -14.06 12.70
CA ALA A 6 4.43 -12.75 12.72
C ALA A 6 4.03 -12.27 14.14
N PRO A 7 3.27 -13.05 14.95
CA PRO A 7 3.00 -12.66 16.33
C PRO A 7 4.26 -12.65 17.19
N LEU A 8 5.24 -13.54 16.94
CA LEU A 8 6.52 -13.53 17.65
C LEU A 8 7.40 -12.33 17.25
N ALA A 9 7.41 -11.90 15.99
CA ALA A 9 8.14 -10.71 15.54
C ALA A 9 7.47 -9.43 16.02
N VAL A 10 6.14 -9.35 16.01
CA VAL A 10 5.40 -8.24 16.64
C VAL A 10 5.66 -8.23 18.14
N TYR A 11 5.60 -9.38 18.82
CA TYR A 11 5.93 -9.51 20.24
C TYR A 11 7.39 -9.13 20.53
N LEU A 12 8.35 -9.59 19.73
CA LEU A 12 9.78 -9.28 19.88
C LEU A 12 10.09 -7.81 19.56
N VAL A 13 9.43 -7.20 18.58
CA VAL A 13 9.56 -5.77 18.30
C VAL A 13 8.98 -4.96 19.46
N VAL A 14 7.80 -5.31 19.96
CA VAL A 14 7.17 -4.63 21.11
C VAL A 14 8.00 -4.79 22.39
N THR A 15 8.50 -6.00 22.67
CA THR A 15 9.28 -6.30 23.90
C THR A 15 10.73 -5.83 23.82
N LYS A 16 11.42 -5.96 22.68
CA LYS A 16 12.77 -5.41 22.51
C LYS A 16 12.78 -3.90 22.37
N TRP A 17 11.71 -3.27 21.88
CA TRP A 17 11.57 -1.83 21.92
C TRP A 17 11.47 -1.31 23.36
N ALA A 18 10.75 -2.02 24.24
CA ALA A 18 10.74 -1.72 25.67
C ALA A 18 12.14 -1.87 26.32
N MET A 19 12.92 -2.86 25.87
CA MET A 19 14.30 -3.07 26.34
C MET A 19 15.25 -1.96 25.84
N ILE A 20 15.15 -1.54 24.58
CA ILE A 20 15.96 -0.42 24.02
C ILE A 20 15.60 0.91 24.70
N LYS A 21 14.32 1.14 25.04
CA LYS A 21 13.88 2.27 25.86
C LYS A 21 14.56 2.33 27.22
N ALA A 22 14.88 1.19 27.83
CA ALA A 22 15.51 1.12 29.15
C ALA A 22 16.98 1.61 29.16
N TYR A 23 17.66 1.64 28.00
CA TYR A 23 19.05 2.07 27.87
C TYR A 23 19.22 3.49 27.30
N LEU A 24 18.12 4.15 26.93
CA LEU A 24 18.16 5.51 26.40
C LEU A 24 17.95 6.55 27.51
N PRO A 25 18.73 7.65 27.53
CA PRO A 25 18.59 8.68 28.54
C PRO A 25 17.22 9.39 28.41
N ALA A 26 16.60 9.73 29.55
CA ALA A 26 15.24 10.28 29.64
C ALA A 26 15.00 11.56 28.79
N LYS A 27 16.05 12.33 28.51
CA LYS A 27 16.00 13.50 27.61
C LYS A 27 15.76 13.14 26.13
N VAL A 28 16.11 11.91 25.72
CA VAL A 28 15.90 11.38 24.36
C VAL A 28 14.56 10.65 24.25
N THR A 29 14.09 10.02 25.32
CA THR A 29 12.83 9.25 25.31
C THR A 29 11.59 10.15 25.41
N ALA A 30 11.62 11.28 26.11
CA ALA A 30 10.43 12.12 26.32
C ALA A 30 9.74 12.65 25.03
N PRO A 31 10.45 13.07 23.96
CA PRO A 31 9.83 13.40 22.67
C PRO A 31 9.32 12.15 21.91
N ILE A 32 10.01 11.02 22.05
CA ILE A 32 9.70 9.73 21.41
C ILE A 32 8.47 9.07 22.08
N ASP A 33 8.29 9.25 23.38
CA ASP A 33 7.15 8.75 24.16
C ASP A 33 5.87 9.53 23.83
N ARG A 34 5.97 10.84 23.58
CA ARG A 34 4.84 11.63 23.04
C ARG A 34 4.48 11.26 21.61
N MET A 35 5.46 10.88 20.79
CA MET A 35 5.19 10.32 19.46
C MET A 35 4.49 8.96 19.61
N THR A 36 5.06 7.98 20.31
CA THR A 36 4.56 6.59 20.39
C THR A 36 3.21 6.37 21.08
N ALA A 37 2.61 7.38 21.70
CA ALA A 37 1.32 7.26 22.40
C ALA A 37 0.08 7.36 21.49
N SER A 38 0.19 7.86 20.26
CA SER A 38 -0.95 8.01 19.35
C SER A 38 -0.99 6.91 18.27
N PRO A 39 -2.18 6.40 17.88
CA PRO A 39 -2.29 5.44 16.77
C PRO A 39 -1.63 5.92 15.46
N GLN A 40 -1.59 7.24 15.25
CA GLN A 40 -0.98 7.85 14.07
C GLN A 40 0.54 7.68 14.01
N SER A 41 1.25 7.73 15.13
CA SER A 41 2.71 7.56 15.12
C SER A 41 3.10 6.11 14.83
N PHE A 42 2.34 5.15 15.34
CA PHE A 42 2.58 3.74 15.06
C PHE A 42 2.33 3.42 13.58
N VAL A 43 1.27 3.99 12.98
CA VAL A 43 1.03 3.91 11.53
C VAL A 43 2.23 4.47 10.75
N VAL A 44 2.79 5.60 11.17
CA VAL A 44 3.98 6.19 10.53
C VAL A 44 5.20 5.29 10.71
N GLN A 45 5.39 4.66 11.87
CA GLN A 45 6.46 3.68 12.07
C GLN A 45 6.31 2.48 11.12
N CYS A 46 5.11 1.93 10.97
CA CYS A 46 4.84 0.87 10.00
C CYS A 46 5.20 1.33 8.58
N HIS A 47 4.81 2.55 8.17
CA HIS A 47 5.19 3.08 6.86
C HIS A 47 6.71 3.28 6.72
N SER A 48 7.40 3.76 7.75
CA SER A 48 8.87 3.89 7.75
C SER A 48 9.56 2.55 7.59
N PHE A 49 9.13 1.52 8.34
CA PHE A 49 9.66 0.16 8.19
C PHE A 49 9.33 -0.44 6.82
N ALA A 50 8.12 -0.19 6.28
CA ALA A 50 7.74 -0.65 4.94
C ALA A 50 8.64 -0.02 3.87
N LEU A 51 8.88 1.29 3.95
CA LEU A 51 9.73 2.02 3.02
C LEU A 51 11.19 1.57 3.12
N LEU A 52 11.72 1.44 4.33
CA LEU A 52 13.09 0.95 4.54
C LEU A 52 13.25 -0.47 3.96
N SER A 53 12.29 -1.34 4.23
CA SER A 53 12.31 -2.71 3.71
C SER A 53 12.25 -2.73 2.18
N ALA A 54 11.47 -1.84 1.57
CA ALA A 54 11.44 -1.70 0.12
C ALA A 54 12.77 -1.21 -0.46
N ILE A 55 13.45 -0.27 0.20
CA ILE A 55 14.79 0.20 -0.22
C ILE A 55 15.80 -0.94 -0.13
N VAL A 56 15.80 -1.69 0.96
CA VAL A 56 16.71 -2.84 1.16
C VAL A 56 16.45 -3.93 0.11
N TYR A 57 15.18 -4.16 -0.26
CA TYR A 57 14.83 -5.11 -1.32
C TYR A 57 15.42 -4.74 -2.68
N VAL A 58 15.46 -3.44 -3.03
CA VAL A 58 16.00 -2.97 -4.32
C VAL A 58 17.51 -3.23 -4.44
N ILE A 59 18.22 -3.27 -3.32
CA ILE A 59 19.66 -3.53 -3.30
C ILE A 59 19.88 -5.03 -3.59
N PRO A 60 20.72 -5.37 -4.60
CA PRO A 60 20.92 -6.75 -5.04
C PRO A 60 21.87 -7.51 -4.09
N PHE A 61 21.43 -7.75 -2.86
CA PHE A 61 22.18 -8.51 -1.84
C PHE A 61 22.43 -9.97 -2.23
N ASP A 62 21.64 -10.51 -3.15
CA ASP A 62 21.86 -11.85 -3.72
C ASP A 62 23.22 -11.94 -4.44
N LEU A 63 23.73 -10.84 -5.01
CA LEU A 63 25.07 -10.78 -5.63
C LEU A 63 26.19 -10.94 -4.59
N LEU A 64 25.90 -10.67 -3.31
CA LEU A 64 26.81 -10.80 -2.19
C LEU A 64 26.61 -12.14 -1.44
N GLY A 65 25.74 -13.03 -1.95
CA GLY A 65 25.43 -14.34 -1.36
C GLY A 65 24.38 -14.30 -0.23
N PHE A 66 23.73 -13.16 0.02
CA PHE A 66 22.71 -13.03 1.06
C PHE A 66 21.29 -13.12 0.48
N GLN A 67 20.59 -14.23 0.75
CA GLN A 67 19.19 -14.45 0.34
C GLN A 67 18.19 -13.75 1.28
N ILE A 68 18.31 -12.44 1.45
CA ILE A 68 17.50 -11.66 2.40
C ILE A 68 16.32 -10.92 1.75
N GLN A 69 16.31 -10.77 0.43
CA GLN A 69 15.34 -9.94 -0.29
C GLN A 69 13.89 -10.36 -0.06
N ALA A 70 13.60 -11.66 -0.10
CA ALA A 70 12.25 -12.17 0.13
C ALA A 70 11.70 -11.81 1.52
N TYR A 71 12.56 -11.75 2.54
CA TYR A 71 12.16 -11.33 3.88
C TYR A 71 11.81 -9.85 3.94
N PHE A 72 12.60 -8.99 3.27
CA PHE A 72 12.31 -7.55 3.23
C PHE A 72 11.08 -7.22 2.38
N TYR A 73 10.85 -7.94 1.28
CA TYR A 73 9.58 -7.86 0.54
C TYR A 73 8.38 -8.21 1.45
N SER A 74 8.46 -9.34 2.14
CA SER A 74 7.40 -9.79 3.06
C SER A 74 7.19 -8.79 4.20
N ALA A 75 8.28 -8.28 4.79
CA ALA A 75 8.24 -7.29 5.86
C ALA A 75 7.53 -6.00 5.40
N ALA A 76 7.79 -5.53 4.17
CA ALA A 76 7.14 -4.36 3.62
C ALA A 76 5.62 -4.55 3.45
N MET A 77 5.20 -5.74 3.00
CA MET A 77 3.78 -6.08 2.87
C MET A 77 3.11 -6.22 4.23
N TRP A 78 3.73 -6.89 5.20
CA TRP A 78 3.21 -6.99 6.58
C TRP A 78 3.08 -5.62 7.26
N CYS A 79 4.07 -4.74 7.08
CA CYS A 79 4.01 -3.38 7.61
C CYS A 79 2.90 -2.57 6.95
N SER A 80 2.71 -2.71 5.64
CA SER A 80 1.61 -2.05 4.90
C SER A 80 0.23 -2.56 5.33
N LEU A 81 0.11 -3.86 5.58
CA LEU A 81 -1.09 -4.50 6.12
C LEU A 81 -1.40 -3.96 7.52
N ALA A 82 -0.41 -3.97 8.42
CA ALA A 82 -0.56 -3.47 9.80
C ALA A 82 -0.94 -1.99 9.84
N ALA A 83 -0.29 -1.14 9.04
CA ALA A 83 -0.63 0.28 8.93
C ALA A 83 -2.11 0.49 8.53
N SER A 84 -2.57 -0.29 7.55
CA SER A 84 -3.95 -0.21 7.06
C SER A 84 -4.96 -0.75 8.10
N CYS A 85 -4.65 -1.87 8.77
CA CYS A 85 -5.46 -2.40 9.87
C CYS A 85 -5.64 -1.38 10.99
N ILE A 86 -4.55 -0.76 11.45
CA ILE A 86 -4.59 0.18 12.56
C ILE A 86 -5.36 1.44 12.17
N THR A 87 -5.19 1.91 10.94
CA THR A 87 -5.95 3.06 10.44
C THR A 87 -7.45 2.75 10.35
N ILE A 88 -7.83 1.54 9.93
CA ILE A 88 -9.24 1.10 9.92
C ILE A 88 -9.79 1.06 11.34
N VAL A 89 -9.10 0.38 12.27
CA VAL A 89 -9.57 0.24 13.66
C VAL A 89 -9.65 1.60 14.35
N SER A 90 -8.73 2.52 14.06
CA SER A 90 -8.73 3.87 14.64
C SER A 90 -9.88 4.73 14.11
N ASN A 91 -10.31 4.55 12.86
CA ASN A 91 -11.36 5.36 12.24
C ASN A 91 -12.77 4.77 12.40
N TYR A 92 -12.89 3.44 12.45
CA TYR A 92 -14.19 2.73 12.42
C TYR A 92 -14.44 1.84 13.63
N GLY A 93 -13.46 1.71 14.54
CA GLY A 93 -13.53 0.79 15.68
C GLY A 93 -13.16 -0.64 15.32
N SER A 94 -13.30 -1.55 16.29
CA SER A 94 -13.04 -2.98 16.07
C SER A 94 -14.27 -3.67 15.47
N PRO A 95 -14.09 -4.70 14.61
CA PRO A 95 -15.22 -5.41 14.03
C PRO A 95 -16.05 -6.08 15.13
N PRO A 96 -17.40 -5.95 15.12
CA PRO A 96 -18.28 -6.46 16.17
C PRO A 96 -18.52 -7.97 16.04
N VAL A 97 -17.45 -8.76 15.89
CA VAL A 97 -17.49 -10.22 15.64
C VAL A 97 -18.27 -10.97 16.73
N ARG A 98 -18.16 -10.49 17.99
CA ARG A 98 -18.85 -11.07 19.14
C ARG A 98 -20.35 -10.80 19.15
N GLU A 99 -20.81 -9.80 18.40
CA GLU A 99 -22.20 -9.36 18.42
C GLU A 99 -23.04 -9.96 17.28
N GLY A 100 -22.43 -10.81 16.44
CA GLY A 100 -23.09 -11.60 15.40
C GLY A 100 -22.85 -11.10 13.97
N TRP A 101 -23.14 -11.99 13.00
CA TRP A 101 -22.87 -11.76 11.58
C TRP A 101 -23.61 -10.56 10.98
N GLU A 102 -24.81 -10.24 11.45
CA GLU A 102 -25.59 -9.09 10.96
C GLU A 102 -24.89 -7.77 11.22
N LYS A 103 -24.35 -7.56 12.43
CA LYS A 103 -23.58 -6.36 12.77
C LYS A 103 -22.24 -6.33 12.05
N CYS A 104 -21.61 -7.49 11.83
CA CYS A 104 -20.43 -7.58 10.97
C CYS A 104 -20.71 -7.16 9.54
N LYS A 105 -21.85 -7.53 8.95
CA LYS A 105 -22.22 -7.09 7.59
C LYS A 105 -22.37 -5.58 7.50
N VAL A 106 -23.02 -4.96 8.50
CA VAL A 106 -23.14 -3.49 8.57
C VAL A 106 -21.77 -2.83 8.70
N TYR A 107 -20.91 -3.34 9.59
CA TYR A 107 -19.52 -2.86 9.74
C TYR A 107 -18.70 -3.02 8.45
N LEU A 108 -18.81 -4.15 7.75
CA LEU A 108 -18.13 -4.35 6.48
C LEU A 108 -18.67 -3.40 5.41
N GLY A 109 -19.98 -3.12 5.40
CA GLY A 109 -20.58 -2.14 4.49
C GLY A 109 -19.99 -0.73 4.64
N THR A 110 -19.51 -0.35 5.83
CA THR A 110 -18.85 0.95 6.06
C THR A 110 -17.34 0.90 5.78
N VAL A 111 -16.67 -0.21 6.10
CA VAL A 111 -15.21 -0.34 5.97
C VAL A 111 -14.77 -0.70 4.56
N VAL A 112 -15.49 -1.57 3.85
CA VAL A 112 -15.14 -2.00 2.48
C VAL A 112 -14.92 -0.83 1.51
N PRO A 113 -15.79 0.20 1.45
CA PRO A 113 -15.57 1.36 0.56
C PRO A 113 -14.43 2.29 1.04
N ALA A 114 -13.85 2.07 2.23
CA ALA A 114 -12.77 2.90 2.71
C ALA A 114 -11.47 2.65 1.92
N THR A 115 -10.75 3.74 1.61
CA THR A 115 -9.45 3.66 0.91
C THR A 115 -8.46 2.74 1.63
N GLU A 116 -8.48 2.73 2.96
CA GLU A 116 -7.60 1.90 3.78
C GLU A 116 -7.90 0.40 3.66
N PHE A 117 -9.16 0.03 3.46
CA PHE A 117 -9.53 -1.35 3.20
C PHE A 117 -8.99 -1.83 1.85
N HIS A 118 -8.98 -0.97 0.84
CA HIS A 118 -8.41 -1.32 -0.46
C HIS A 118 -6.90 -1.60 -0.33
N TRP A 119 -6.18 -0.81 0.46
CA TRP A 119 -4.76 -1.04 0.67
C TRP A 119 -4.46 -2.25 1.57
N LEU A 120 -5.32 -2.52 2.55
CA LEU A 120 -5.29 -3.77 3.30
C LEU A 120 -5.44 -4.97 2.35
N PHE A 121 -6.41 -4.89 1.44
CA PHE A 121 -6.65 -5.92 0.45
C PHE A 121 -5.46 -6.08 -0.49
N TYR A 122 -4.88 -4.99 -1.00
CA TYR A 122 -3.65 -5.02 -1.79
C TYR A 122 -2.52 -5.76 -1.08
N ALA A 123 -2.22 -5.40 0.17
CA ALA A 123 -1.17 -6.05 0.93
C ALA A 123 -1.46 -7.55 1.12
N THR A 124 -2.71 -7.93 1.35
CA THR A 124 -3.14 -9.33 1.50
C THR A 124 -2.95 -10.15 0.22
N ILE A 125 -3.24 -9.57 -0.95
CA ILE A 125 -3.04 -10.24 -2.26
C ILE A 125 -1.57 -10.63 -2.45
N PHE A 126 -0.66 -9.73 -2.09
CA PHE A 126 0.74 -9.83 -2.48
C PHE A 126 1.70 -10.32 -1.41
N ILE A 127 1.20 -10.55 -0.19
CA ILE A 127 2.04 -11.01 0.93
C ILE A 127 2.61 -12.41 0.72
N THR A 128 1.89 -13.26 0.00
CA THR A 128 2.31 -14.61 -0.39
C THR A 128 2.75 -14.70 -1.85
N PHE A 129 2.76 -13.58 -2.58
CA PHE A 129 3.20 -13.55 -3.97
C PHE A 129 4.73 -13.56 -4.04
N PRO A 130 5.35 -14.21 -5.04
CA PRO A 130 6.79 -14.12 -5.26
C PRO A 130 7.25 -12.66 -5.27
N PRO A 131 8.41 -12.34 -4.63
CA PRO A 131 8.89 -10.97 -4.55
C PRO A 131 8.99 -10.32 -5.92
N CYS A 132 8.32 -9.18 -6.08
CA CYS A 132 8.21 -8.51 -7.37
C CYS A 132 8.32 -6.99 -7.19
N LEU A 133 9.29 -6.37 -7.87
CA LEU A 133 9.56 -4.94 -7.71
C LEU A 133 8.37 -4.04 -8.12
N PRO A 134 7.70 -4.24 -9.28
CA PRO A 134 6.49 -3.49 -9.62
C PRO A 134 5.40 -3.53 -8.54
N VAL A 135 5.21 -4.69 -7.92
CA VAL A 135 4.24 -4.88 -6.83
C VAL A 135 4.66 -4.12 -5.58
N LEU A 136 5.95 -4.09 -5.25
CA LEU A 136 6.47 -3.41 -4.07
C LEU A 136 6.53 -1.88 -4.22
N ALA A 137 6.73 -1.38 -5.44
CA ALA A 137 6.86 0.06 -5.71
C ALA A 137 5.62 0.86 -5.29
N ILE A 138 4.42 0.29 -5.47
CA ILE A 138 3.16 0.95 -5.13
C ILE A 138 3.02 1.22 -3.61
N PRO A 139 3.09 0.21 -2.72
CA PRO A 139 3.04 0.43 -1.26
C PRO A 139 4.27 1.18 -0.72
N ALA A 140 5.43 1.06 -1.34
CA ALA A 140 6.61 1.86 -0.97
C ALA A 140 6.36 3.36 -1.20
N ARG A 141 5.85 3.74 -2.38
CA ARG A 141 5.48 5.14 -2.67
C ARG A 141 4.36 5.63 -1.76
N ARG A 142 3.35 4.80 -1.47
CA ARG A 142 2.32 5.13 -0.48
C ARG A 142 2.93 5.43 0.89
N SER A 143 3.88 4.61 1.32
CA SER A 143 4.57 4.78 2.60
C SER A 143 5.39 6.07 2.65
N LEU A 144 6.11 6.38 1.57
CA LEU A 144 6.79 7.66 1.42
C LEU A 144 5.80 8.84 1.55
N TRP A 145 4.64 8.78 0.87
CA TRP A 145 3.62 9.83 0.94
C TRP A 145 3.05 10.01 2.36
N ALA A 146 2.82 8.90 3.07
CA ALA A 146 2.33 8.93 4.45
C ALA A 146 3.34 9.59 5.40
N ILE A 147 4.63 9.24 5.27
CA ILE A 147 5.73 9.82 6.05
C ILE A 147 5.85 11.32 5.76
N LEU A 148 5.78 11.72 4.47
CA LEU A 148 5.86 13.12 4.08
C LEU A 148 4.70 13.94 4.66
N LYS A 149 3.46 13.46 4.56
CA LYS A 149 2.30 14.13 5.14
C LYS A 149 2.41 14.25 6.66
N PHE A 150 2.95 13.24 7.33
CA PHE A 150 3.20 13.31 8.77
C PHE A 150 4.30 14.32 9.10
N ALA A 151 5.42 14.30 8.37
CA ALA A 151 6.51 15.27 8.54
C ALA A 151 6.00 16.70 8.35
N GLY A 152 5.20 16.95 7.30
CA GLY A 152 4.60 18.25 7.01
C GLY A 152 3.80 18.84 8.16
N LYS A 153 2.97 18.02 8.82
CA LYS A 153 2.19 18.43 9.99
C LYS A 153 3.05 18.78 11.21
N ASN A 154 4.26 18.24 11.29
CA ASN A 154 5.17 18.40 12.42
C ASN A 154 6.38 19.30 12.10
N MET A 155 6.44 19.91 10.91
CA MET A 155 7.57 20.74 10.46
C MET A 155 7.81 21.96 11.35
N GLN A 156 6.77 22.54 11.94
CA GLN A 156 6.91 23.69 12.85
C GLN A 156 7.47 23.29 14.22
N ALA A 157 7.28 22.03 14.63
CA ALA A 157 7.72 21.53 15.93
C ALA A 157 9.17 20.98 15.90
N VAL A 158 9.70 20.68 14.71
CA VAL A 158 11.03 20.06 14.53
C VAL A 158 11.89 20.96 13.64
N PRO A 159 12.90 21.66 14.19
CA PRO A 159 13.74 22.61 13.45
C PRO A 159 14.42 22.01 12.20
N GLN A 160 14.81 20.74 12.26
CA GLN A 160 15.42 20.03 11.12
C GLN A 160 14.43 19.82 9.97
N LEU A 161 13.13 19.62 10.27
CA LEU A 161 12.10 19.48 9.25
C LEU A 161 11.66 20.84 8.69
N ALA A 162 11.74 21.91 9.48
CA ALA A 162 11.44 23.27 9.04
C ALA A 162 12.31 23.71 7.85
N GLN A 163 13.56 23.23 7.78
CA GLN A 163 14.48 23.51 6.66
C GLN A 163 14.01 22.90 5.33
N LEU A 164 13.18 21.85 5.38
CA LEU A 164 12.65 21.15 4.20
C LEU A 164 11.28 21.68 3.74
N LYS A 165 10.76 22.71 4.43
CA LYS A 165 9.44 23.30 4.13
C LYS A 165 9.29 23.77 2.68
N PRO A 166 10.25 24.48 2.04
CA PRO A 166 10.04 24.95 0.68
C PRO A 166 9.97 23.78 -0.33
N GLN A 167 10.77 22.73 -0.16
CA GLN A 167 10.69 21.53 -1.00
C GLN A 167 9.39 20.75 -0.76
N TYR A 168 8.93 20.67 0.49
CA TYR A 168 7.65 20.07 0.83
C TYR A 168 6.48 20.80 0.16
N ASP A 169 6.48 22.13 0.17
CA ASP A 169 5.40 22.93 -0.43
C ASP A 169 5.36 22.77 -1.96
N GLN A 170 6.53 22.74 -2.62
CA GLN A 170 6.61 22.43 -4.04
C GLN A 170 6.08 21.03 -4.36
N LEU A 171 6.35 20.05 -3.49
CA LEU A 171 5.85 18.69 -3.67
C LEU A 171 4.34 18.59 -3.43
N MET A 172 3.82 19.26 -2.42
CA MET A 172 2.38 19.30 -2.14
C MET A 172 1.60 20.02 -3.24
N ALA A 173 2.18 21.05 -3.88
CA ALA A 173 1.59 21.70 -5.05
C ALA A 173 1.37 20.72 -6.23
N LYS A 174 2.16 19.65 -6.30
CA LYS A 174 2.05 18.58 -7.32
C LYS A 174 1.32 17.33 -6.82
N GLU A 175 0.57 17.40 -5.72
CA GLU A 175 -0.14 16.24 -5.17
C GLU A 175 -1.07 15.57 -6.20
N ALA A 176 -1.79 16.36 -7.01
CA ALA A 176 -2.69 15.84 -8.03
C ALA A 176 -1.94 14.98 -9.08
N GLU A 177 -0.76 15.42 -9.52
CA GLU A 177 0.09 14.67 -10.46
C GLU A 177 0.60 13.38 -9.81
N VAL A 178 1.10 13.44 -8.56
CA VAL A 178 1.58 12.26 -7.83
C VAL A 178 0.47 11.21 -7.67
N MET A 179 -0.76 11.66 -7.39
CA MET A 179 -1.92 10.78 -7.26
C MET A 179 -2.40 10.22 -8.61
N LEU A 180 -2.18 10.94 -9.72
CA LEU A 180 -2.40 10.40 -11.06
C LEU A 180 -1.35 9.32 -11.41
N TYR A 181 -0.06 9.60 -11.20
CA TYR A 181 1.00 8.61 -11.44
C TYR A 181 0.81 7.34 -10.61
N SER A 182 0.34 7.49 -9.37
CA SER A 182 -0.12 6.38 -8.53
C SER A 182 -1.17 5.51 -9.22
N ALA A 183 -2.24 6.12 -9.71
CA ALA A 183 -3.34 5.40 -10.37
C ALA A 183 -2.86 4.74 -11.67
N VAL A 184 -2.02 5.42 -12.45
CA VAL A 184 -1.40 4.85 -13.66
C VAL A 184 -0.53 3.63 -13.29
N ALA A 185 0.25 3.69 -12.21
CA ALA A 185 1.04 2.55 -11.74
C ALA A 185 0.17 1.37 -11.29
N GLU A 186 -0.96 1.64 -10.61
CA GLU A 186 -1.93 0.59 -10.23
C GLU A 186 -2.50 -0.11 -11.48
N VAL A 187 -2.93 0.65 -12.49
CA VAL A 187 -3.46 0.12 -13.75
C VAL A 187 -2.37 -0.64 -14.53
N ALA A 188 -1.17 -0.08 -14.65
CA ALA A 188 -0.04 -0.70 -15.33
C ALA A 188 0.34 -2.04 -14.68
N LEU A 189 0.29 -2.13 -13.34
CA LEU A 189 0.50 -3.40 -12.63
C LEU A 189 -0.54 -4.45 -13.02
N GLY A 190 -1.79 -4.06 -13.27
CA GLY A 190 -2.85 -4.99 -13.69
C GLY A 190 -2.55 -5.65 -15.04
N PHE A 191 -2.04 -4.86 -15.99
CA PHE A 191 -1.58 -5.38 -17.29
C PHE A 191 -0.28 -6.19 -17.15
N TYR A 192 0.65 -5.76 -16.30
CA TYR A 192 1.87 -6.52 -16.01
C TYR A 192 1.56 -7.92 -15.47
N LEU A 193 0.57 -8.06 -14.58
CA LEU A 193 0.15 -9.36 -14.06
C LEU A 193 -0.48 -10.25 -15.14
N ILE A 194 -1.17 -9.68 -16.13
CA ILE A 194 -1.63 -10.43 -17.31
C ILE A 194 -0.44 -10.94 -18.12
N LEU A 195 0.55 -10.08 -18.37
CA LEU A 195 1.78 -10.49 -19.08
C LEU A 195 2.54 -11.57 -18.32
N MET A 196 2.54 -11.53 -16.98
CA MET A 196 3.13 -12.58 -16.15
C MET A 196 2.48 -13.95 -16.33
N LEU A 197 1.23 -14.05 -16.79
CA LEU A 197 0.59 -15.35 -17.07
C LEU A 197 1.29 -16.13 -18.19
N ILE A 198 2.05 -15.45 -19.06
CA ILE A 198 2.81 -16.08 -20.14
C ILE A 198 4.01 -16.85 -19.57
N PHE A 199 4.55 -16.44 -18.42
CA PHE A 199 5.71 -17.06 -17.81
C PHE A 199 5.30 -18.23 -16.89
N PRO A 200 5.74 -19.47 -17.16
CA PRO A 200 5.27 -20.66 -16.43
C PRO A 200 5.54 -20.65 -14.92
N GLU A 201 6.62 -19.98 -14.49
CA GLU A 201 7.09 -19.97 -13.11
C GLU A 201 6.33 -18.99 -12.20
N THR A 202 5.69 -17.97 -12.77
CA THR A 202 5.00 -16.90 -12.03
C THR A 202 3.49 -16.81 -12.32
N ARG A 203 2.97 -17.75 -13.11
CA ARG A 203 1.54 -17.79 -13.48
C ARG A 203 0.64 -17.97 -12.26
N SER A 204 -0.23 -17.01 -12.02
CA SER A 204 -1.32 -17.12 -11.04
C SER A 204 -2.57 -16.41 -11.55
N ILE A 205 -3.46 -17.17 -12.21
CA ILE A 205 -4.74 -16.67 -12.72
C ILE A 205 -5.58 -16.07 -11.59
N MET A 206 -5.53 -16.69 -10.40
CA MET A 206 -6.24 -16.21 -9.23
C MET A 206 -5.79 -14.80 -8.83
N ILE A 207 -4.48 -14.53 -8.81
CA ILE A 207 -3.97 -13.20 -8.43
C ILE A 207 -4.37 -12.15 -9.45
N VAL A 208 -4.37 -12.48 -10.74
CA VAL A 208 -4.88 -11.58 -11.78
C VAL A 208 -6.35 -11.26 -11.50
N PHE A 209 -7.20 -12.27 -11.32
CA PHE A 209 -8.63 -12.04 -11.06
C PHE A 209 -8.89 -11.20 -9.80
N VAL A 210 -8.20 -11.50 -8.71
CA VAL A 210 -8.34 -10.78 -7.44
C VAL A 210 -7.81 -9.34 -7.56
N TYR A 211 -6.69 -9.13 -8.25
CA TYR A 211 -6.13 -7.79 -8.47
C TYR A 211 -7.02 -6.92 -9.39
N TRP A 212 -7.62 -7.51 -10.43
CA TRP A 212 -8.58 -6.80 -11.27
C TRP A 212 -9.88 -6.45 -10.52
N THR A 213 -10.26 -7.27 -9.53
CA THR A 213 -11.34 -6.93 -8.59
C THR A 213 -10.92 -5.75 -7.69
N PHE A 214 -9.68 -5.73 -7.20
CA PHE A 214 -9.12 -4.57 -6.50
C PHE A 214 -9.16 -3.29 -7.34
N LEU A 215 -8.74 -3.34 -8.61
CA LEU A 215 -8.80 -2.19 -9.51
C LEU A 215 -10.24 -1.70 -9.70
N ARG A 216 -11.21 -2.61 -9.82
CA ARG A 216 -12.63 -2.25 -9.92
C ARG A 216 -13.12 -1.52 -8.67
N MET A 217 -12.77 -2.00 -7.48
CA MET A 217 -13.08 -1.30 -6.23
C MET A 217 -12.45 0.11 -6.20
N ARG A 218 -11.18 0.24 -6.63
CA ARG A 218 -10.49 1.54 -6.71
C ARG A 218 -11.17 2.50 -7.69
N TYR A 219 -11.62 2.00 -8.83
CA TYR A 219 -12.31 2.78 -9.86
C TYR A 219 -13.64 3.35 -9.34
N GLN A 220 -14.35 2.60 -8.50
CA GLN A 220 -15.68 2.97 -7.99
C GLN A 220 -15.63 3.82 -6.71
N ASN A 221 -14.49 3.82 -6.01
CA ASN A 221 -14.35 4.57 -4.77
C ASN A 221 -14.37 6.08 -5.03
N PRO A 222 -15.28 6.86 -4.42
CA PRO A 222 -15.40 8.30 -4.64
C PRO A 222 -14.09 9.08 -4.43
N LYS A 223 -13.24 8.63 -3.49
CA LYS A 223 -11.97 9.31 -3.17
C LYS A 223 -10.88 9.11 -4.22
N SER A 224 -10.95 8.04 -5.01
CA SER A 224 -9.95 7.73 -6.05
C SER A 224 -10.50 7.72 -7.47
N GLN A 225 -11.82 7.83 -7.63
CA GLN A 225 -12.51 7.69 -8.91
C GLN A 225 -11.94 8.65 -9.96
N LYS A 226 -11.79 9.94 -9.63
CA LYS A 226 -11.26 10.94 -10.58
C LYS A 226 -9.87 10.57 -11.09
N GLN A 227 -8.96 10.17 -10.20
CA GLN A 227 -7.59 9.79 -10.58
C GLN A 227 -7.56 8.47 -11.33
N GLN A 228 -8.40 7.51 -10.97
CA GLN A 228 -8.51 6.23 -11.65
C GLN A 228 -9.07 6.41 -13.06
N GLN A 229 -10.13 7.20 -13.24
CA GLN A 229 -10.69 7.52 -14.56
C GLN A 229 -9.65 8.19 -15.46
N ALA A 230 -8.93 9.19 -14.93
CA ALA A 230 -7.85 9.85 -15.67
C ALA A 230 -6.70 8.88 -16.03
N ALA A 231 -6.35 7.94 -15.15
CA ALA A 231 -5.35 6.91 -15.44
C ALA A 231 -5.81 5.94 -16.55
N TRP A 232 -7.06 5.47 -16.49
CA TRP A 232 -7.64 4.62 -17.52
C TRP A 232 -7.74 5.33 -18.87
N GLU A 233 -8.08 6.62 -18.88
CA GLU A 233 -8.11 7.44 -20.09
C GLU A 233 -6.71 7.58 -20.70
N LEU A 234 -5.69 7.89 -19.89
CA LEU A 234 -4.31 8.02 -20.35
C LEU A 234 -3.78 6.70 -20.93
N VAL A 235 -4.09 5.58 -20.28
CA VAL A 235 -3.73 4.25 -20.81
C VAL A 235 -4.50 3.97 -22.11
N GLY A 236 -5.80 4.29 -22.16
CA GLY A 236 -6.63 4.14 -23.36
C GLY A 236 -6.07 4.90 -24.56
N GLN A 237 -5.75 6.18 -24.38
CA GLN A 237 -5.17 7.03 -25.43
C GLN A 237 -3.87 6.46 -26.00
N ARG A 238 -3.04 5.82 -25.16
CA ARG A 238 -1.78 5.21 -25.61
C ARG A 238 -1.98 3.90 -26.38
N VAL A 239 -3.03 3.15 -26.06
CA VAL A 239 -3.30 1.83 -26.66
C VAL A 239 -4.23 1.93 -27.87
N GLU A 240 -4.98 3.03 -28.02
CA GLU A 240 -5.87 3.30 -29.16
C GLU A 240 -5.26 2.99 -30.55
N PRO A 241 -4.04 3.45 -30.92
CA PRO A 241 -3.47 3.14 -32.23
C PRO A 241 -3.19 1.64 -32.45
N VAL A 242 -3.08 0.85 -31.37
CA VAL A 242 -2.96 -0.61 -31.43
C VAL A 242 -4.34 -1.27 -31.52
N LEU A 243 -5.36 -0.73 -30.84
CA LEU A 243 -6.74 -1.23 -30.90
C LEU A 243 -7.37 -1.07 -32.29
N GLU A 244 -7.04 0.02 -32.99
CA GLU A 244 -7.48 0.22 -34.38
C GLU A 244 -6.93 -0.86 -35.33
N LYS A 245 -5.71 -1.35 -35.06
CA LYS A 245 -5.04 -2.38 -35.87
C LYS A 245 -5.46 -3.81 -35.49
N VAL A 246 -6.06 -4.01 -34.32
CA VAL A 246 -6.42 -5.35 -33.79
C VAL A 246 -7.87 -5.38 -33.30
N PRO A 247 -8.86 -5.59 -34.20
CA PRO A 247 -10.29 -5.59 -33.86
C PRO A 247 -10.71 -6.56 -32.74
N PRO A 248 -10.14 -7.78 -32.60
CA PRO A 248 -10.47 -8.66 -31.47
C PRO A 248 -10.11 -8.05 -30.11
N LEU A 249 -9.02 -7.30 -30.04
CA LEU A 249 -8.56 -6.66 -28.80
C LEU A 249 -9.51 -5.53 -28.38
N ARG A 250 -10.06 -4.77 -29.35
CA ARG A 250 -11.06 -3.74 -29.10
C ARG A 250 -12.32 -4.29 -28.41
N LYS A 251 -12.85 -5.43 -28.89
CA LYS A 251 -14.00 -6.09 -28.26
C LYS A 251 -13.71 -6.47 -26.81
N ALA A 252 -12.52 -7.02 -26.52
CA ALA A 252 -12.13 -7.38 -25.16
C ALA A 252 -12.05 -6.15 -24.24
N VAL A 253 -11.53 -5.02 -24.75
CA VAL A 253 -11.48 -3.75 -24.00
C VAL A 253 -12.87 -3.22 -23.71
N ASP A 254 -13.81 -3.30 -24.65
CA ASP A 254 -15.18 -2.83 -24.43
C ASP A 254 -15.92 -3.68 -23.38
N TYR A 255 -15.71 -5.01 -23.36
CA TYR A 255 -16.18 -5.85 -22.27
C TYR A 255 -15.59 -5.47 -20.91
N ALA A 256 -14.29 -5.16 -20.88
CA ALA A 256 -13.63 -4.71 -19.66
C ALA A 256 -14.23 -3.38 -19.17
N LYS A 257 -14.50 -2.41 -20.04
CA LYS A 257 -15.15 -1.14 -19.65
C LYS A 257 -16.49 -1.37 -18.95
N VAL A 258 -17.34 -2.24 -19.50
CA VAL A 258 -18.62 -2.61 -18.89
C VAL A 258 -18.42 -3.27 -17.52
N TYR A 259 -17.41 -4.12 -17.38
CA TYR A 259 -17.07 -4.76 -16.11
C TYR A 259 -16.72 -3.74 -15.01
N PHE A 260 -15.94 -2.70 -15.32
CA PHE A 260 -15.58 -1.66 -14.36
C PHE A 260 -16.75 -0.74 -13.95
N GLN A 261 -17.72 -0.53 -14.83
CA GLN A 261 -18.87 0.34 -14.59
C GLN A 261 -19.96 -0.30 -13.73
N LYS A 262 -20.09 -1.64 -13.71
CA LYS A 262 -21.07 -2.32 -12.87
C LYS A 262 -20.72 -2.16 -11.39
N PRO A 263 -21.63 -1.74 -10.50
CA PRO A 263 -21.35 -1.67 -9.06
C PRO A 263 -20.92 -3.04 -8.51
N VAL A 264 -19.96 -3.03 -7.58
CA VAL A 264 -19.49 -4.22 -6.83
C VAL A 264 -20.48 -4.56 -5.72
#